data_AF-S7VF11-F1
#
_entry.id   AF-S7VF11-F1
#
_cell.length_a   1.000
_cell.length_b   1.000
_cell.length_c   1.000
_cell.angle_alpha   90.00
_cell.angle_beta   90.00
_cell.angle_gamma   90.00
#
_symmetry.space_group_name_H-M   'P 1'
#
loop_
_entity.id
_entity.type
_entity.pdbx_description
1 polymer ?
#
loop_
_entity_poly.entity_id
_entity_poly.type
_entity_poly.pdbx_seq_one_letter_code
_entity_poly.pdbx_strand_id
1 'polypeptide(L)'
;MAKVGDLSLLKELPMPTKSGKLMAPVVDIMPHLRGFHGYKEVRDEMIFLKKLGFKRVYFILSQPGYSAFSDPTISVMSPDKGTGNHTLESILALGDPNYVYLYEAQRLGMEAWAIIKPYESGTGFTIPHGASTALSKQIPTIGGQHINFDNLIANNPELRIKRKPEQDSILLRLKEPIQSLEVAFSLDAFRDKTSAKKYFEFKGLSDAAIQIPEITLWHSEDNGRYTKYEGEIKVASKFEHRKVKDANGFLVEDLPKRLLVLTLEDFNIPEQDSYLAITLGQHKDLYTIPYSMIRVFTASGEIPITTGIHVRSPLSKEEAMKSPEDREWGLEDKTVKGEKASNLFMDWGFEFEFQGAGFWGDGWTSSPVYGIAKGKREYMGGTPCEAYPEVQEYWLDQVERVTKMGFDGIDFRLQNHSGMVSDYVNYGYNEPIVKRYKEKYGVDILEAEADPLKIMEIRGEYFMSFLEKAADVLHASGKKMQVHLRQAHEEPLLSDDFNELGFWAMPKVLIDWKKAIDLADEVTLKHYYNGDYQPLMADSIKTYANNQRKRVWVHNYFTQGDGVEYDFLSDIEKDKRVGGILLYEVNRGLLYTGFPDDKWGQNEANINKLQEVLQKLSADR
;
A
#
# COMPACT_ATOMS: atom_id res chain seq x y z
N MET A 1 29.34 -11.66 9.41
CA MET A 1 28.71 -11.38 10.71
C MET A 1 29.37 -10.16 11.34
N ALA A 2 28.77 -8.97 11.15
CA ALA A 2 29.22 -7.79 11.89
C ALA A 2 28.77 -7.92 13.35
N LYS A 3 29.66 -7.58 14.29
CA LYS A 3 29.35 -7.58 15.72
C LYS A 3 28.27 -6.54 15.98
N VAL A 4 27.24 -6.91 16.75
CA VAL A 4 26.44 -5.90 17.48
C VAL A 4 27.46 -5.02 18.21
N GLY A 5 27.41 -3.71 17.96
CA GLY A 5 28.33 -2.74 18.60
C GLY A 5 28.36 -2.94 20.11
N ASP A 6 29.43 -2.48 20.76
CA ASP A 6 29.58 -2.65 22.20
C ASP A 6 28.39 -2.05 22.97
N LEU A 7 27.47 -2.92 23.37
CA LEU A 7 26.23 -2.55 24.08
C LEU A 7 26.50 -1.99 25.48
N SER A 8 27.76 -1.90 25.92
CA SER A 8 28.12 -1.25 27.19
C SER A 8 28.18 0.28 27.08
N LEU A 9 28.30 0.82 25.86
CA LEU A 9 28.35 2.27 25.60
C LEU A 9 26.99 2.88 25.24
N LEU A 10 25.95 2.05 25.08
CA LEU A 10 24.61 2.50 24.73
C LEU A 10 23.96 3.23 25.90
N LYS A 11 23.61 4.50 25.72
CA LYS A 11 22.88 5.29 26.71
C LYS A 11 21.38 5.06 26.57
N GLU A 12 20.69 4.92 27.70
CA GLU A 12 19.23 4.91 27.72
C GLU A 12 18.69 6.24 27.15
N LEU A 13 17.58 6.14 26.41
CA LEU A 13 16.84 7.32 25.97
C LEU A 13 16.14 7.95 27.19
N PRO A 14 16.10 9.29 27.31
CA PRO A 14 15.44 9.94 28.43
C PRO A 14 13.91 9.82 28.27
N MET A 15 13.36 8.70 28.77
CA MET A 15 11.95 8.31 28.67
C MET A 15 11.35 7.97 30.05
N PRO A 16 10.04 8.20 30.30
CA PRO A 16 9.10 8.90 29.42
C PRO A 16 9.58 10.34 29.16
N THR A 17 9.02 10.97 28.13
CA THR A 17 9.37 12.36 27.83
C THR A 17 9.03 13.28 29.01
N LYS A 18 9.47 14.54 28.95
CA LYS A 18 9.24 15.53 30.01
C LYS A 18 7.77 15.66 30.42
N SER A 19 6.82 15.63 29.47
CA SER A 19 5.39 15.68 29.76
C SER A 19 4.76 14.31 30.10
N GLY A 20 5.57 13.27 30.24
CA GLY A 20 5.15 11.93 30.59
C GLY A 20 4.70 11.08 29.40
N LYS A 21 4.98 11.48 28.15
CA LYS A 21 4.62 10.67 26.97
C LYS A 21 5.48 9.42 26.92
N LEU A 22 4.86 8.30 26.59
CA LEU A 22 5.57 7.05 26.32
C LEU A 22 6.07 7.00 24.88
N MET A 23 7.14 6.26 24.65
CA MET A 23 7.54 5.84 23.31
C MET A 23 7.61 4.32 23.26
N ALA A 24 7.13 3.74 22.16
CA ALA A 24 7.21 2.31 21.92
C ALA A 24 7.64 2.03 20.48
N PRO A 25 8.68 1.21 20.25
CA PRO A 25 9.05 0.76 18.91
C PRO A 25 7.97 -0.16 18.33
N VAL A 26 7.79 -0.07 17.01
CA VAL A 26 7.02 -1.02 16.23
C VAL A 26 7.98 -1.78 15.32
N VAL A 27 8.15 -3.07 15.62
CA VAL A 27 8.92 -4.03 14.84
C VAL A 27 8.00 -4.65 13.80
N ASP A 28 8.36 -4.52 12.52
CA ASP A 28 7.70 -5.26 11.45
C ASP A 28 8.47 -6.56 11.24
N ILE A 29 7.91 -7.69 11.68
CA ILE A 29 8.65 -8.95 11.75
C ILE A 29 9.09 -9.37 10.35
N MET A 30 8.18 -9.34 9.37
CA MET A 30 8.47 -9.84 8.02
C MET A 30 9.65 -9.13 7.32
N PRO A 31 9.73 -7.79 7.32
CA PRO A 31 10.90 -7.08 6.81
C PRO A 31 12.23 -7.45 7.46
N HIS A 32 12.24 -7.85 8.75
CA HIS A 32 13.45 -8.24 9.48
C HIS A 32 13.95 -9.62 9.04
N LEU A 33 13.04 -10.54 8.69
CA LEU A 33 13.38 -11.90 8.25
C LEU A 33 14.11 -11.95 6.90
N ARG A 34 14.08 -10.88 6.10
CA ARG A 34 14.71 -10.83 4.78
C ARG A 34 16.23 -10.92 4.83
N GLY A 35 16.86 -10.32 5.83
CA GLY A 35 18.24 -10.69 6.15
C GLY A 35 18.20 -11.78 7.19
N PHE A 36 19.02 -12.81 7.05
CA PHE A 36 18.91 -14.02 7.86
C PHE A 36 18.74 -13.70 9.36
N HIS A 37 17.63 -14.14 9.93
CA HIS A 37 17.22 -13.78 11.28
C HIS A 37 16.83 -15.04 12.06
N GLY A 38 17.75 -15.54 12.88
CA GLY A 38 17.51 -16.65 13.79
C GLY A 38 17.20 -16.17 15.21
N TYR A 39 17.06 -17.13 16.13
CA TYR A 39 16.77 -16.84 17.54
C TYR A 39 17.78 -15.87 18.18
N LYS A 40 19.06 -15.98 17.82
CA LYS A 40 20.11 -15.11 18.34
C LYS A 40 19.88 -13.66 17.93
N GLU A 41 19.55 -13.42 16.66
CA GLU A 41 19.31 -12.09 16.12
C GLU A 41 18.10 -11.44 16.79
N VAL A 42 16.97 -12.17 16.94
CA VAL A 42 15.78 -11.68 17.67
C VAL A 42 16.12 -11.33 19.11
N ARG A 43 16.86 -12.20 19.80
CA ARG A 43 17.29 -11.98 21.19
C ARG A 43 18.13 -10.72 21.33
N ASP A 44 19.12 -10.54 20.46
CA ASP A 44 20.00 -9.37 20.48
C ASP A 44 19.21 -8.09 20.18
N GLU A 45 18.24 -8.16 19.26
CA GLU A 45 17.31 -7.06 18.95
C GLU A 45 16.51 -6.63 20.19
N MET A 46 15.88 -7.57 20.89
CA MET A 46 15.07 -7.27 22.07
C MET A 46 15.92 -6.75 23.24
N ILE A 47 17.13 -7.30 23.44
CA ILE A 47 18.08 -6.79 24.43
C ILE A 47 18.46 -5.34 24.11
N PHE A 48 18.71 -5.04 22.84
CA PHE A 48 19.04 -3.69 22.39
C PHE A 48 17.89 -2.71 22.64
N LEU A 49 16.65 -3.04 22.23
CA LEU A 49 15.49 -2.19 22.48
C LEU A 49 15.26 -1.96 23.99
N LYS A 50 15.44 -3.01 24.81
CA LYS A 50 15.37 -2.87 26.28
C LYS A 50 16.44 -1.93 26.82
N LYS A 51 17.67 -2.01 26.33
CA LYS A 51 18.79 -1.14 26.74
C LYS A 51 18.61 0.32 26.31
N LEU A 52 17.82 0.61 25.28
CA LEU A 52 17.40 1.97 24.96
C LEU A 52 16.35 2.52 25.95
N GLY A 53 15.84 1.70 26.87
CA GLY A 53 14.88 2.10 27.89
C GLY A 53 13.41 1.84 27.51
N PHE A 54 13.14 1.18 26.37
CA PHE A 54 11.77 0.86 25.99
C PHE A 54 11.14 -0.15 26.97
N LYS A 55 9.91 0.14 27.37
CA LYS A 55 9.11 -0.70 28.29
C LYS A 55 8.00 -1.46 27.59
N ARG A 56 7.60 -1.00 26.40
CA ARG A 56 6.58 -1.60 25.54
C ARG A 56 7.14 -1.72 24.13
N VAL A 57 6.81 -2.80 23.42
CA VAL A 57 7.11 -3.00 22.00
C VAL A 57 5.86 -3.51 21.30
N TYR A 58 5.67 -3.06 20.06
CA TYR A 58 4.60 -3.52 19.18
C TYR A 58 5.21 -4.36 18.05
N PHE A 59 4.52 -5.42 17.66
CA PHE A 59 4.94 -6.32 16.60
C PHE A 59 3.88 -6.36 15.50
N ILE A 60 4.22 -5.96 14.28
CA ILE A 60 3.40 -6.36 13.13
C ILE A 60 3.69 -7.83 12.87
N LEU A 61 2.64 -8.63 13.00
CA LEU A 61 2.76 -10.08 12.95
C LEU A 61 2.96 -10.59 11.51
N SER A 62 3.72 -11.66 11.39
CA SER A 62 3.69 -12.52 10.21
C SER A 62 2.37 -13.29 10.19
N GLN A 63 1.52 -13.01 9.19
CA GLN A 63 0.24 -13.70 9.05
C GLN A 63 0.41 -15.15 8.55
N PRO A 64 -0.51 -16.07 8.88
CA PRO A 64 -0.53 -17.40 8.28
C PRO A 64 -0.43 -17.33 6.75
N GLY A 65 0.37 -18.20 6.15
CA GLY A 65 0.58 -18.20 4.69
C GLY A 65 1.59 -17.15 4.20
N TYR A 66 2.11 -16.28 5.08
CA TYR A 66 3.21 -15.35 4.79
C TYR A 66 3.02 -14.54 3.50
N SER A 67 1.88 -13.84 3.41
CA SER A 67 1.55 -12.99 2.27
C SER A 67 2.62 -11.92 1.99
N ALA A 68 2.69 -11.43 0.75
CA ALA A 68 3.54 -10.30 0.40
C ALA A 68 2.96 -8.97 0.89
N PHE A 69 3.84 -8.03 1.26
CA PHE A 69 3.44 -6.71 1.79
C PHE A 69 3.72 -5.59 0.78
N SER A 70 4.38 -4.50 1.18
CA SER A 70 4.48 -3.25 0.42
C SER A 70 5.24 -3.33 -0.91
N ASP A 71 6.11 -4.33 -1.07
CA ASP A 71 6.86 -4.58 -2.30
C ASP A 71 7.19 -6.09 -2.41
N PRO A 72 7.55 -6.57 -3.61
CA PRO A 72 7.78 -7.99 -3.87
C PRO A 72 8.84 -8.62 -2.96
N THR A 73 9.84 -7.85 -2.52
CA THR A 73 10.93 -8.36 -1.69
C THR A 73 10.48 -8.73 -0.27
N ILE A 74 9.33 -8.23 0.18
CA ILE A 74 8.73 -8.58 1.47
C ILE A 74 7.75 -9.75 1.27
N SER A 75 8.26 -10.84 0.71
CA SER A 75 7.55 -12.10 0.49
C SER A 75 8.48 -13.27 0.78
N VAL A 76 7.91 -14.47 0.89
CA VAL A 76 8.70 -15.69 1.00
C VAL A 76 9.20 -16.06 -0.40
N MET A 77 10.52 -16.09 -0.56
CA MET A 77 11.18 -16.41 -1.82
C MET A 77 11.93 -17.74 -1.71
N SER A 78 12.16 -18.38 -2.86
CA SER A 78 13.03 -19.55 -2.95
C SER A 78 14.45 -19.20 -2.47
N PRO A 79 15.09 -20.06 -1.66
CA PRO A 79 16.45 -19.83 -1.19
C PRO A 79 17.45 -20.03 -2.33
N ASP A 80 18.58 -19.34 -2.27
CA ASP A 80 19.75 -19.55 -3.15
C ASP A 80 19.47 -19.37 -4.66
N LYS A 81 18.88 -18.23 -5.01
CA LYS A 81 18.68 -17.77 -6.41
C LYS A 81 19.29 -16.39 -6.64
N GLY A 82 20.36 -16.04 -5.92
CA GLY A 82 21.01 -14.74 -6.04
C GLY A 82 20.17 -13.53 -5.59
N THR A 83 19.07 -13.73 -4.84
CA THR A 83 18.21 -12.65 -4.32
C THR A 83 18.76 -11.99 -3.05
N GLY A 84 19.55 -12.73 -2.26
CA GLY A 84 19.97 -12.30 -0.91
C GLY A 84 18.83 -12.22 0.11
N ASN A 85 17.63 -12.67 -0.25
CA ASN A 85 16.47 -12.70 0.64
C ASN A 85 16.42 -14.05 1.37
N HIS A 86 16.51 -14.00 2.70
CA HIS A 86 16.57 -15.15 3.60
C HIS A 86 15.28 -15.37 4.39
N THR A 87 14.14 -14.86 3.91
CA THR A 87 12.88 -14.94 4.65
C THR A 87 12.48 -16.38 4.95
N LEU A 88 12.60 -17.30 3.97
CA LEU A 88 12.26 -18.71 4.18
C LEU A 88 13.19 -19.36 5.21
N GLU A 89 14.50 -19.15 5.10
CA GLU A 89 15.50 -19.71 6.01
C GLU A 89 15.31 -19.19 7.44
N SER A 90 14.95 -17.91 7.59
CA SER A 90 14.67 -17.30 8.89
C SER A 90 13.41 -17.89 9.52
N ILE A 91 12.33 -18.07 8.74
CA ILE A 91 11.12 -18.75 9.22
C ILE A 91 11.44 -20.17 9.69
N LEU A 92 12.20 -20.94 8.91
CA LEU A 92 12.58 -22.31 9.27
C LEU A 92 13.47 -22.35 10.53
N ALA A 93 14.36 -21.38 10.71
CA ALA A 93 15.23 -21.29 11.88
C ALA A 93 14.47 -20.90 13.17
N LEU A 94 13.39 -20.13 13.05
CA LEU A 94 12.60 -19.63 14.18
C LEU A 94 11.41 -20.54 14.52
N GLY A 95 10.88 -21.28 13.55
CA GLY A 95 9.60 -21.98 13.65
C GLY A 95 8.43 -20.98 13.57
N ASP A 96 8.05 -20.37 14.69
CA ASP A 96 7.05 -19.29 14.74
C ASP A 96 7.73 -17.97 15.13
N PRO A 97 8.05 -17.09 14.16
CA PRO A 97 8.65 -15.80 14.43
C PRO A 97 7.85 -14.95 15.43
N ASN A 98 6.51 -14.97 15.36
CA ASN A 98 5.67 -14.16 16.24
C ASN A 98 5.87 -14.57 17.71
N TYR A 99 5.92 -15.88 17.97
CA TYR A 99 6.18 -16.40 19.30
C TYR A 99 7.59 -16.06 19.81
N VAL A 100 8.62 -16.18 18.97
CA VAL A 100 10.01 -15.91 19.39
C VAL A 100 10.20 -14.44 19.78
N TYR A 101 9.65 -13.51 18.99
CA TYR A 101 9.67 -12.08 19.31
C TYR A 101 8.91 -11.76 20.60
N LEU A 102 7.70 -12.31 20.77
CA LEU A 102 6.92 -12.19 22.01
C LEU A 102 7.71 -12.68 23.22
N TYR A 103 8.24 -13.90 23.13
CA TYR A 103 8.94 -14.57 24.22
C TYR A 103 10.15 -13.75 24.68
N GLU A 104 10.99 -13.27 23.75
CA GLU A 104 12.17 -12.48 24.10
C GLU A 104 11.82 -11.11 24.71
N ALA A 105 10.74 -10.46 24.24
CA ALA A 105 10.26 -9.22 24.86
C ALA A 105 9.78 -9.45 26.31
N GLN A 106 8.96 -10.48 26.54
CA GLN A 106 8.43 -10.80 27.87
C GLN A 106 9.51 -11.30 28.83
N ARG A 107 10.51 -12.05 28.33
CA ARG A 107 11.69 -12.47 29.12
C ARG A 107 12.46 -11.26 29.68
N LEU A 108 12.43 -10.13 28.99
CA LEU A 108 13.04 -8.86 29.41
C LEU A 108 12.09 -7.94 30.20
N GLY A 109 10.89 -8.43 30.53
CA GLY A 109 9.86 -7.69 31.25
C GLY A 109 9.34 -6.49 30.47
N MET A 110 9.28 -6.58 29.14
CA MET A 110 8.62 -5.59 28.29
C MET A 110 7.17 -6.01 28.04
N GLU A 111 6.28 -5.02 27.94
CA GLU A 111 4.91 -5.20 27.47
C GLU A 111 4.93 -5.42 25.95
N ALA A 112 4.32 -6.49 25.47
CA ALA A 112 4.34 -6.92 24.07
C ALA A 112 2.94 -6.83 23.47
N TRP A 113 2.79 -5.99 22.46
CA TRP A 113 1.53 -5.80 21.72
C TRP A 113 1.64 -6.38 20.31
N ALA A 114 0.58 -7.05 19.88
CA ALA A 114 0.44 -7.48 18.49
C ALA A 114 -0.27 -6.41 17.68
N ILE A 115 0.22 -6.10 16.48
CA ILE A 115 -0.52 -5.35 15.48
C ILE A 115 -1.06 -6.34 14.45
N ILE A 116 -2.38 -6.46 14.40
CA ILE A 116 -3.07 -7.22 13.36
C ILE A 116 -3.54 -6.22 12.29
N LYS A 117 -3.28 -6.55 11.03
CA LYS A 117 -3.79 -5.84 9.86
C LYS A 117 -4.83 -6.73 9.18
N PRO A 118 -6.13 -6.64 9.53
CA PRO A 118 -7.15 -7.58 9.02
C PRO A 118 -7.23 -7.58 7.48
N TYR A 119 -7.04 -6.41 6.87
CA TYR A 119 -7.09 -6.25 5.42
C TYR A 119 -5.77 -6.54 4.69
N GLU A 120 -4.76 -7.08 5.37
CA GLU A 120 -3.46 -7.40 4.79
C GLU A 120 -3.34 -8.90 4.52
N SER A 121 -4.09 -9.40 3.52
CA SER A 121 -3.98 -10.80 3.06
C SER A 121 -3.06 -10.94 1.85
N GLY A 122 -2.36 -9.87 1.48
CA GLY A 122 -1.29 -9.84 0.49
C GLY A 122 -1.54 -8.82 -0.59
N THR A 123 -0.52 -8.04 -0.97
CA THR A 123 -0.66 -7.14 -2.13
C THR A 123 -1.03 -7.93 -3.39
N GLY A 124 -0.56 -9.18 -3.47
CA GLY A 124 -0.74 -10.01 -4.64
C GLY A 124 0.12 -9.47 -5.78
N PHE A 125 1.44 -9.51 -5.67
CA PHE A 125 2.24 -9.08 -6.83
C PHE A 125 1.97 -10.00 -8.01
N THR A 126 2.03 -9.46 -9.21
CA THR A 126 1.70 -10.25 -10.39
C THR A 126 2.95 -10.79 -11.04
N ILE A 127 2.84 -12.00 -11.58
CA ILE A 127 3.74 -12.55 -12.58
C ILE A 127 2.97 -12.64 -13.92
N PRO A 128 3.61 -12.75 -15.08
CA PRO A 128 2.92 -12.85 -16.37
C PRO A 128 1.93 -14.00 -16.45
N HIS A 129 0.98 -13.92 -17.39
CA HIS A 129 0.11 -15.07 -17.68
C HIS A 129 0.93 -16.28 -18.15
N GLY A 130 0.61 -17.46 -17.63
CA GLY A 130 1.32 -18.69 -18.00
C GLY A 130 2.68 -18.88 -17.30
N ALA A 131 3.21 -17.86 -16.65
CA ALA A 131 4.37 -17.99 -15.77
C ALA A 131 4.02 -18.83 -14.52
N SER A 132 5.05 -19.33 -13.84
CA SER A 132 4.88 -20.07 -12.59
C SER A 132 5.88 -19.66 -11.53
N THR A 133 5.50 -19.85 -10.27
CA THR A 133 6.33 -19.64 -9.08
C THR A 133 6.21 -20.83 -8.14
N ALA A 134 7.27 -21.16 -7.40
CA ALA A 134 7.37 -22.39 -6.62
C ALA A 134 6.64 -22.34 -5.27
N LEU A 135 6.58 -21.16 -4.63
CA LEU A 135 6.15 -21.02 -3.24
C LEU A 135 4.78 -20.37 -3.07
N SER A 136 4.04 -20.17 -4.17
CA SER A 136 2.75 -19.50 -4.09
C SER A 136 1.70 -20.05 -5.04
N LYS A 137 0.45 -19.99 -4.59
CA LYS A 137 -0.71 -20.22 -5.44
C LYS A 137 -0.90 -19.03 -6.37
N GLN A 138 -1.17 -19.33 -7.63
CA GLN A 138 -1.36 -18.34 -8.68
C GLN A 138 -2.85 -18.09 -8.90
N ILE A 139 -3.26 -16.83 -8.85
CA ILE A 139 -4.65 -16.42 -9.05
C ILE A 139 -4.73 -15.44 -10.23
N PRO A 140 -5.46 -15.77 -11.31
CA PRO A 140 -5.58 -14.90 -12.48
C PRO A 140 -6.09 -13.49 -12.16
N THR A 141 -5.61 -12.50 -12.90
CA THR A 141 -6.02 -11.09 -12.82
C THR A 141 -5.70 -10.35 -14.12
N ILE A 142 -6.05 -9.07 -14.18
CA ILE A 142 -5.87 -8.21 -15.35
C ILE A 142 -4.41 -8.10 -15.81
N GLY A 143 -3.43 -8.23 -14.91
CA GLY A 143 -2.00 -8.06 -15.21
C GLY A 143 -1.20 -9.36 -15.31
N GLY A 144 -1.85 -10.53 -15.28
CA GLY A 144 -1.16 -11.80 -15.14
C GLY A 144 -1.77 -12.68 -14.05
N GLN A 145 -0.93 -13.16 -13.14
CA GLN A 145 -1.32 -14.00 -12.02
C GLN A 145 -0.81 -13.38 -10.72
N HIS A 146 -1.71 -13.06 -9.78
CA HIS A 146 -1.30 -12.70 -8.43
C HIS A 146 -0.65 -13.89 -7.73
N ILE A 147 0.40 -13.59 -6.97
CA ILE A 147 1.10 -14.51 -6.08
C ILE A 147 1.25 -13.88 -4.69
N ASN A 148 1.64 -14.69 -3.72
CA ASN A 148 1.94 -14.31 -2.34
C ASN A 148 0.74 -13.77 -1.57
N PHE A 149 -0.40 -14.44 -1.68
CA PHE A 149 -1.53 -14.25 -0.77
C PHE A 149 -1.41 -15.12 0.48
N ASP A 150 -2.11 -14.70 1.53
CA ASP A 150 -2.28 -15.49 2.75
C ASP A 150 -3.16 -16.73 2.49
N ASN A 151 -3.30 -17.56 3.52
CA ASN A 151 -4.06 -18.81 3.40
C ASN A 151 -5.56 -18.60 3.09
N LEU A 152 -6.16 -17.47 3.50
CA LEU A 152 -7.58 -17.21 3.24
C LEU A 152 -7.79 -16.95 1.75
N ILE A 153 -7.06 -15.97 1.21
CA ILE A 153 -7.25 -15.51 -0.17
C ILE A 153 -6.67 -16.50 -1.18
N ALA A 154 -5.56 -17.17 -0.85
CA ALA A 154 -4.99 -18.20 -1.72
C ALA A 154 -5.94 -19.39 -1.95
N ASN A 155 -6.86 -19.64 -1.03
CA ASN A 155 -7.86 -20.71 -1.12
C ASN A 155 -9.24 -20.22 -1.60
N ASN A 156 -9.57 -18.95 -1.34
CA ASN A 156 -10.90 -18.37 -1.59
C ASN A 156 -10.76 -16.96 -2.20
N PRO A 157 -10.21 -16.85 -3.43
CA PRO A 157 -9.94 -15.56 -4.06
C PRO A 157 -11.19 -14.68 -4.26
N GLU A 158 -12.38 -15.26 -4.30
CA GLU A 158 -13.65 -14.58 -4.43
C GLU A 158 -14.10 -13.83 -3.16
N LEU A 159 -13.48 -14.12 -2.00
CA LEU A 159 -13.74 -13.40 -0.75
C LEU A 159 -13.14 -11.99 -0.74
N ARG A 160 -12.36 -11.61 -1.76
CA ARG A 160 -11.80 -10.26 -1.89
C ARG A 160 -12.87 -9.23 -2.19
N ILE A 161 -12.54 -7.96 -1.93
CA ILE A 161 -13.39 -6.83 -2.31
C ILE A 161 -13.56 -6.79 -3.83
N LYS A 162 -14.81 -6.82 -4.27
CA LYS A 162 -15.19 -6.93 -5.67
C LYS A 162 -15.54 -5.58 -6.27
N ARG A 163 -15.11 -5.35 -7.51
CA ARG A 163 -15.48 -4.20 -8.33
C ARG A 163 -16.92 -4.33 -8.83
N LYS A 164 -17.58 -3.19 -9.12
CA LYS A 164 -18.85 -3.16 -9.83
C LYS A 164 -18.70 -3.94 -11.15
N PRO A 165 -19.61 -4.88 -11.46
CA PRO A 165 -19.62 -5.57 -12.75
C PRO A 165 -19.78 -4.58 -13.91
N GLU A 166 -19.11 -4.86 -15.02
CA GLU A 166 -19.31 -4.13 -16.26
C GLU A 166 -20.65 -4.50 -16.90
N GLN A 167 -21.24 -3.56 -17.64
CA GLN A 167 -22.46 -3.83 -18.41
C GLN A 167 -22.19 -4.83 -19.55
N ASP A 168 -23.18 -5.63 -19.91
CA ASP A 168 -23.06 -6.62 -21.00
C ASP A 168 -22.55 -6.01 -22.31
N SER A 169 -22.98 -4.79 -22.64
CA SER A 169 -22.52 -4.08 -23.83
C SER A 169 -21.01 -3.81 -23.81
N ILE A 170 -20.43 -3.52 -22.65
CA ILE A 170 -18.98 -3.32 -22.47
C ILE A 170 -18.24 -4.66 -22.51
N LEU A 171 -18.79 -5.71 -21.90
CA LEU A 171 -18.23 -7.05 -21.93
C LEU A 171 -18.14 -7.61 -23.36
N LEU A 172 -19.10 -7.26 -24.23
CA LEU A 172 -19.05 -7.60 -25.64
C LEU A 172 -17.93 -6.83 -26.38
N ARG A 173 -17.79 -5.52 -26.15
CA ARG A 173 -16.69 -4.72 -26.74
C ARG A 173 -15.32 -5.21 -26.29
N LEU A 174 -15.18 -5.67 -25.05
CA LEU A 174 -13.93 -6.23 -24.54
C LEU A 174 -13.49 -7.51 -25.26
N LYS A 175 -14.32 -8.11 -26.12
CA LYS A 175 -13.95 -9.23 -27.00
C LYS A 175 -13.51 -8.78 -28.39
N GLU A 176 -13.76 -7.52 -28.76
CA GLU A 176 -13.40 -6.99 -30.08
C GLU A 176 -11.92 -6.61 -30.15
N PRO A 177 -11.27 -6.69 -31.32
CA PRO A 177 -9.92 -6.17 -31.53
C PRO A 177 -9.82 -4.67 -31.27
N ILE A 178 -8.67 -4.24 -30.76
CA ILE A 178 -8.36 -2.81 -30.59
C ILE A 178 -8.08 -2.20 -31.96
N GLN A 179 -8.71 -1.06 -32.27
CA GLN A 179 -8.58 -0.37 -33.55
C GLN A 179 -7.92 1.01 -33.44
N SER A 180 -8.05 1.67 -32.29
CA SER A 180 -7.38 2.94 -32.06
C SER A 180 -7.06 3.19 -30.60
N LEU A 181 -6.05 4.03 -30.39
CA LEU A 181 -5.57 4.45 -29.08
C LEU A 181 -5.46 5.97 -29.07
N GLU A 182 -6.00 6.60 -28.04
CA GLU A 182 -5.83 8.03 -27.76
C GLU A 182 -4.94 8.21 -26.53
N VAL A 183 -3.98 9.12 -26.62
CA VAL A 183 -3.13 9.54 -25.50
C VAL A 183 -3.13 11.06 -25.47
N ALA A 184 -3.57 11.64 -24.35
CA ALA A 184 -3.58 13.08 -24.16
C ALA A 184 -2.52 13.54 -23.16
N PHE A 185 -1.95 14.73 -23.40
CA PHE A 185 -1.00 15.40 -22.50
C PHE A 185 -1.46 16.82 -22.19
N SER A 186 -1.40 17.23 -20.93
CA SER A 186 -1.72 18.60 -20.53
C SER A 186 -0.65 19.57 -20.99
N LEU A 187 -1.09 20.67 -21.60
CA LEU A 187 -0.24 21.77 -22.04
C LEU A 187 -0.42 23.02 -21.18
N ASP A 188 -1.49 23.08 -20.40
CA ASP A 188 -1.70 24.17 -19.45
C ASP A 188 -1.01 23.87 -18.13
N ALA A 189 -0.68 24.93 -17.41
CA ALA A 189 -0.15 24.82 -16.06
C ALA A 189 -1.14 24.09 -15.14
N PHE A 190 -0.59 23.28 -14.25
CA PHE A 190 -1.32 22.63 -13.17
C PHE A 190 -0.41 22.45 -11.97
N ARG A 191 -1.02 22.21 -10.83
CA ARG A 191 -0.34 21.98 -9.57
C ARG A 191 -0.86 20.69 -8.99
N ASP A 192 0.04 19.77 -8.68
CA ASP A 192 -0.31 18.48 -8.12
C ASP A 192 0.38 18.28 -6.77
N LYS A 193 -0.32 17.66 -5.82
CA LYS A 193 0.20 17.49 -4.47
C LYS A 193 1.20 16.36 -4.46
N THR A 194 2.38 16.58 -3.87
CA THR A 194 3.44 15.57 -3.76
C THR A 194 3.79 15.22 -2.31
N SER A 195 3.31 16.03 -1.36
CA SER A 195 3.26 15.71 0.06
C SER A 195 2.25 16.62 0.78
N ALA A 196 2.14 16.50 2.10
CA ALA A 196 1.33 17.37 2.95
C ALA A 196 1.45 18.87 2.64
N LYS A 197 2.68 19.34 2.37
CA LYS A 197 3.03 20.75 2.21
C LYS A 197 3.67 21.06 0.85
N LYS A 198 4.01 20.03 0.06
CA LYS A 198 4.74 20.19 -1.20
C LYS A 198 3.85 19.90 -2.38
N TYR A 199 4.08 20.66 -3.43
CA TYR A 199 3.38 20.54 -4.69
C TYR A 199 4.40 20.50 -5.81
N PHE A 200 4.11 19.67 -6.80
CA PHE A 200 4.69 19.77 -8.11
C PHE A 200 3.96 20.86 -8.89
N GLU A 201 4.70 21.66 -9.65
CA GLU A 201 4.14 22.73 -10.48
C GLU A 201 4.60 22.52 -11.92
N PHE A 202 3.64 22.25 -12.80
CA PHE A 202 3.87 22.26 -14.24
C PHE A 202 3.57 23.66 -14.77
N LYS A 203 4.53 24.25 -15.50
CA LYS A 203 4.43 25.65 -15.97
C LYS A 203 3.60 25.83 -17.24
N GLY A 204 3.15 24.76 -17.87
CA GLY A 204 2.50 24.80 -19.18
C GLY A 204 3.50 25.02 -20.33
N LEU A 205 3.08 24.63 -21.53
CA LEU A 205 3.84 24.71 -22.77
C LEU A 205 3.09 25.55 -23.80
N SER A 206 3.82 26.39 -24.54
CA SER A 206 3.28 27.12 -25.69
C SER A 206 3.38 26.28 -26.96
N ASP A 207 2.58 26.60 -27.98
CA ASP A 207 2.51 25.80 -29.22
C ASP A 207 3.85 25.69 -29.95
N ALA A 208 4.60 26.80 -29.96
CA ALA A 208 5.92 26.83 -30.58
C ALA A 208 6.97 25.99 -29.85
N ALA A 209 6.72 25.63 -28.57
CA ALA A 209 7.61 24.80 -27.77
C ALA A 209 7.27 23.30 -27.85
N ILE A 210 6.15 22.94 -28.48
CA ILE A 210 5.68 21.55 -28.51
C ILE A 210 6.32 20.83 -29.68
N GLN A 211 7.14 19.84 -29.36
CA GLN A 211 7.56 18.82 -30.30
C GLN A 211 6.62 17.62 -30.16
N ILE A 212 5.93 17.25 -31.24
CA ILE A 212 5.12 16.04 -31.26
C ILE A 212 6.06 14.84 -31.07
N PRO A 213 5.86 14.03 -30.01
CA PRO A 213 6.74 12.92 -29.74
C PRO A 213 6.54 11.81 -30.78
N GLU A 214 7.63 11.18 -31.19
CA GLU A 214 7.56 9.89 -31.88
C GLU A 214 6.96 8.86 -30.92
N ILE A 215 5.99 8.06 -31.39
CA ILE A 215 5.36 7.00 -30.60
C ILE A 215 5.67 5.67 -31.26
N THR A 216 6.13 4.71 -30.46
CA THR A 216 6.20 3.31 -30.87
C THR A 216 5.15 2.52 -30.12
N LEU A 217 4.41 1.67 -30.83
CA LEU A 217 3.42 0.74 -30.28
C LEU A 217 4.05 -0.64 -30.08
N TRP A 218 3.70 -1.25 -28.96
CA TRP A 218 4.11 -2.59 -28.56
C TRP A 218 2.88 -3.39 -28.15
N HIS A 219 2.94 -4.70 -28.28
CA HIS A 219 1.84 -5.60 -27.92
C HIS A 219 2.36 -6.87 -27.24
N SER A 220 1.49 -7.49 -26.44
CA SER A 220 1.80 -8.69 -25.66
C SER A 220 0.53 -9.51 -25.41
N GLU A 221 0.67 -10.84 -25.44
CA GLU A 221 -0.36 -11.80 -25.06
C GLU A 221 -0.44 -11.95 -23.53
N ASP A 222 0.70 -11.92 -22.84
CA ASP A 222 0.85 -12.44 -21.48
C ASP A 222 1.30 -11.41 -20.44
N ASN A 223 1.66 -10.19 -20.86
CA ASN A 223 2.31 -9.17 -20.03
C ASN A 223 3.65 -9.65 -19.41
N GLY A 224 4.36 -10.53 -20.10
CA GLY A 224 5.71 -11.02 -19.78
C GLY A 224 6.72 -10.72 -20.89
N ARG A 225 6.26 -10.72 -22.15
CA ARG A 225 7.05 -10.27 -23.30
C ARG A 225 6.27 -9.29 -24.18
N TYR A 226 6.86 -8.15 -24.46
CA TYR A 226 6.32 -7.17 -25.41
C TYR A 226 7.11 -7.17 -26.72
N THR A 227 6.38 -7.26 -27.83
CA THR A 227 6.95 -7.17 -29.18
C THR A 227 6.57 -5.84 -29.80
N LYS A 228 7.50 -5.24 -30.54
CA LYS A 228 7.24 -4.02 -31.30
C LYS A 228 6.24 -4.32 -32.42
N TYR A 229 5.24 -3.47 -32.59
CA TYR A 229 4.38 -3.54 -33.76
C TYR A 229 5.15 -3.08 -35.00
N GLU A 230 5.28 -3.96 -36.00
CA GLU A 230 6.04 -3.70 -37.24
C GLU A 230 5.16 -3.22 -38.41
N GLY A 231 3.83 -3.18 -38.23
CA GLY A 231 2.93 -2.66 -39.25
C GLY A 231 2.95 -1.13 -39.34
N GLU A 232 2.30 -0.59 -40.38
CA GLU A 232 2.08 0.85 -40.47
C GLU A 232 1.14 1.32 -39.35
N ILE A 233 1.46 2.47 -38.76
CA ILE A 233 0.63 3.16 -37.78
C ILE A 233 0.45 4.58 -38.26
N LYS A 234 -0.79 5.04 -38.34
CA LYS A 234 -1.09 6.43 -38.58
C LYS A 234 -1.21 7.14 -37.24
N VAL A 235 -0.36 8.15 -37.02
CA VAL A 235 -0.42 9.01 -35.82
C VAL A 235 -0.95 10.38 -36.20
N ALA A 236 -2.15 10.71 -35.71
CA ALA A 236 -2.73 12.03 -35.84
C ALA A 236 -2.54 12.83 -34.54
N SER A 237 -2.22 14.11 -34.65
CA SER A 237 -2.12 15.02 -33.50
C SER A 237 -3.13 16.15 -33.63
N LYS A 238 -3.80 16.51 -32.53
CA LYS A 238 -4.65 17.70 -32.44
C LYS A 238 -4.51 18.40 -31.09
N PHE A 239 -4.84 19.68 -31.08
CA PHE A 239 -4.99 20.46 -29.87
C PHE A 239 -6.48 20.64 -29.56
N GLU A 240 -6.89 20.34 -28.34
CA GLU A 240 -8.28 20.55 -27.92
C GLU A 240 -8.36 20.94 -26.45
N HIS A 241 -9.51 21.49 -26.05
CA HIS A 241 -9.80 21.76 -24.64
C HIS A 241 -10.76 20.70 -24.11
N ARG A 242 -10.38 20.03 -23.02
CA ARG A 242 -11.18 18.98 -22.40
C ARG A 242 -11.17 19.13 -20.89
N LYS A 243 -12.29 18.80 -20.23
CA LYS A 243 -12.31 18.62 -18.78
C LYS A 243 -11.48 17.40 -18.41
N VAL A 244 -10.52 17.58 -17.51
CA VAL A 244 -9.66 16.50 -17.02
C VAL A 244 -10.28 15.86 -15.79
N LYS A 245 -10.25 14.53 -15.74
CA LYS A 245 -10.76 13.74 -14.62
C LYS A 245 -9.67 12.84 -14.06
N ASP A 246 -9.79 12.46 -12.80
CA ASP A 246 -8.95 11.43 -12.18
C ASP A 246 -9.45 10.01 -12.54
N ALA A 247 -8.84 8.98 -11.93
CA ALA A 247 -9.24 7.57 -12.12
C ALA A 247 -10.66 7.25 -11.59
N ASN A 248 -11.20 8.07 -10.68
CA ASN A 248 -12.51 7.90 -10.05
C ASN A 248 -13.61 8.71 -10.77
N GLY A 249 -13.25 9.46 -11.81
CA GLY A 249 -14.17 10.27 -12.61
C GLY A 249 -14.44 11.67 -12.04
N PHE A 250 -13.75 12.06 -10.97
CA PHE A 250 -13.81 13.39 -10.38
C PHE A 250 -13.06 14.39 -11.24
N LEU A 251 -13.57 15.63 -11.32
CA LEU A 251 -12.88 16.70 -12.03
C LEU A 251 -11.62 17.08 -11.25
N VAL A 252 -10.49 17.10 -11.94
CA VAL A 252 -9.22 17.58 -11.38
C VAL A 252 -9.25 19.10 -11.25
N GLU A 253 -9.85 19.77 -12.25
CA GLU A 253 -10.00 21.22 -12.34
C GLU A 253 -11.37 21.57 -12.93
N ASP A 254 -11.95 22.70 -12.52
CA ASP A 254 -13.27 23.13 -12.98
C ASP A 254 -13.29 23.51 -14.46
N LEU A 255 -12.20 24.13 -14.93
CA LEU A 255 -12.04 24.62 -16.29
C LEU A 255 -11.40 23.54 -17.17
N PRO A 256 -11.86 23.39 -18.43
CA PRO A 256 -11.17 22.56 -19.41
C PRO A 256 -9.69 22.95 -19.54
N LYS A 257 -8.81 21.95 -19.59
CA LYS A 257 -7.39 22.12 -19.89
C LYS A 257 -7.14 21.94 -21.36
N ARG A 258 -6.16 22.66 -21.88
CA ARG A 258 -5.63 22.53 -23.23
C ARG A 258 -4.74 21.29 -23.30
N LEU A 259 -5.09 20.38 -24.19
CA LEU A 259 -4.43 19.08 -24.33
C LEU A 259 -3.82 18.93 -25.73
N LEU A 260 -2.62 18.34 -25.78
CA LEU A 260 -2.13 17.67 -26.98
C LEU A 260 -2.71 16.26 -27.00
N VAL A 261 -3.51 15.93 -28.00
CA VAL A 261 -4.11 14.61 -28.17
C VAL A 261 -3.46 13.91 -29.37
N LEU A 262 -2.88 12.75 -29.11
CA LEU A 262 -2.27 11.88 -30.10
C LEU A 262 -3.18 10.67 -30.29
N THR A 263 -3.58 10.40 -31.53
CA THR A 263 -4.44 9.26 -31.91
C THR A 263 -3.66 8.34 -32.82
N LEU A 264 -3.50 7.09 -32.39
CA LEU A 264 -2.92 6.02 -33.19
C LEU A 264 -4.07 5.25 -33.85
N GLU A 265 -4.00 5.11 -35.17
CA GLU A 265 -4.98 4.42 -36.01
C GLU A 265 -4.27 3.49 -37.01
N ASP A 266 -5.07 2.74 -37.77
CA ASP A 266 -4.64 1.90 -38.89
C ASP A 266 -3.66 0.76 -38.50
N PHE A 267 -3.68 0.35 -37.23
CA PHE A 267 -2.96 -0.83 -36.76
C PHE A 267 -3.89 -2.03 -36.55
N ASN A 268 -3.34 -3.25 -36.64
CA ASN A 268 -4.07 -4.49 -36.41
C ASN A 268 -3.34 -5.35 -35.39
N ILE A 269 -3.78 -5.27 -34.13
CA ILE A 269 -3.24 -6.09 -33.04
C ILE A 269 -3.84 -7.50 -33.11
N PRO A 270 -3.04 -8.56 -32.98
CA PRO A 270 -3.54 -9.93 -32.88
C PRO A 270 -4.63 -10.08 -31.80
N GLU A 271 -5.68 -10.85 -32.08
CA GLU A 271 -6.85 -10.97 -31.17
C GLU A 271 -6.48 -11.50 -29.78
N GLN A 272 -5.45 -12.34 -29.69
CA GLN A 272 -4.93 -12.88 -28.45
C GLN A 272 -4.20 -11.84 -27.58
N ASP A 273 -3.71 -10.74 -28.18
CA ASP A 273 -2.92 -9.75 -27.47
C ASP A 273 -3.82 -8.81 -26.68
N SER A 274 -3.89 -9.07 -25.38
CA SER A 274 -4.71 -8.29 -24.43
C SER A 274 -3.96 -7.09 -23.83
N TYR A 275 -2.70 -6.91 -24.20
CA TYR A 275 -1.83 -5.87 -23.66
C TYR A 275 -1.18 -5.06 -24.77
N LEU A 276 -1.14 -3.75 -24.55
CA LEU A 276 -0.38 -2.81 -25.34
C LEU A 276 0.63 -2.08 -24.47
N ALA A 277 1.68 -1.54 -25.08
CA ALA A 277 2.48 -0.49 -24.48
C ALA A 277 2.83 0.56 -25.53
N ILE A 278 3.03 1.78 -25.08
CA ILE A 278 3.55 2.87 -25.91
C ILE A 278 4.85 3.38 -25.31
N THR A 279 5.83 3.64 -26.17
CA THR A 279 7.05 4.37 -25.81
C THR A 279 7.11 5.69 -26.55
N LEU A 280 7.58 6.73 -25.87
CA LEU A 280 7.70 8.07 -26.42
C LEU A 280 9.17 8.42 -26.67
N GLY A 281 9.51 8.83 -27.89
CA GLY A 281 10.85 9.31 -28.23
C GLY A 281 11.26 10.58 -27.48
N GLN A 282 10.28 11.37 -27.04
CA GLN A 282 10.44 12.47 -26.10
C GLN A 282 9.23 12.50 -25.16
N HIS A 283 9.46 12.53 -23.84
CA HIS A 283 8.38 12.54 -22.85
C HIS A 283 8.52 13.67 -21.83
N LYS A 284 9.69 14.31 -21.76
CA LYS A 284 9.94 15.39 -20.81
C LYS A 284 8.92 16.51 -21.04
N ASP A 285 8.37 17.00 -19.94
CA ASP A 285 7.34 18.04 -19.92
C ASP A 285 5.98 17.63 -20.53
N LEU A 286 5.81 16.37 -20.92
CA LEU A 286 4.52 15.81 -21.32
C LEU A 286 3.93 15.03 -20.14
N TYR A 287 2.88 15.60 -19.55
CA TYR A 287 2.18 15.03 -18.40
C TYR A 287 0.77 14.55 -18.77
N THR A 288 0.42 13.37 -18.28
CA THR A 288 -0.89 12.73 -18.47
C THR A 288 -1.39 12.17 -17.16
N ILE A 289 -2.70 11.91 -17.05
CA ILE A 289 -3.28 11.05 -16.02
C ILE A 289 -3.60 9.72 -16.72
N PRO A 290 -2.75 8.68 -16.60
CA PRO A 290 -2.83 7.50 -17.45
C PRO A 290 -4.19 6.80 -17.42
N TYR A 291 -4.90 6.89 -16.30
CA TYR A 291 -6.16 6.18 -16.08
C TYR A 291 -7.37 6.82 -16.77
N SER A 292 -7.28 8.09 -17.15
CA SER A 292 -8.40 8.87 -17.71
C SER A 292 -8.06 9.57 -19.04
N MET A 293 -6.78 9.77 -19.32
CA MET A 293 -6.28 10.48 -20.51
C MET A 293 -5.64 9.55 -21.54
N ILE A 294 -5.50 8.26 -21.22
CA ILE A 294 -5.27 7.19 -22.19
C ILE A 294 -6.60 6.47 -22.41
N ARG A 295 -7.01 6.33 -23.67
CA ARG A 295 -8.30 5.72 -24.03
C ARG A 295 -8.13 4.78 -25.20
N VAL A 296 -8.82 3.65 -25.16
CA VAL A 296 -8.71 2.59 -26.18
C VAL A 296 -10.08 2.34 -26.79
N PHE A 297 -10.11 2.17 -28.11
CA PHE A 297 -11.34 1.98 -28.86
C PHE A 297 -11.28 0.71 -29.70
N THR A 298 -12.45 0.08 -29.79
CA THR A 298 -12.80 -1.03 -30.66
C THR A 298 -13.73 -0.51 -31.77
N ALA A 299 -14.14 -1.37 -32.70
CA ALA A 299 -15.10 -1.00 -33.75
C ALA A 299 -16.42 -0.47 -33.15
N SER A 300 -16.85 -1.04 -32.03
CA SER A 300 -18.08 -0.66 -31.33
C SER A 300 -17.91 0.47 -30.31
N GLY A 301 -16.70 1.03 -30.16
CA GLY A 301 -16.42 2.20 -29.33
C GLY A 301 -15.41 1.95 -28.21
N GLU A 302 -15.38 2.89 -27.25
CA GLU A 302 -14.43 2.88 -26.13
C GLU A 302 -14.61 1.65 -25.24
N ILE A 303 -13.50 1.11 -24.76
CA ILE A 303 -13.42 0.03 -23.79
C ILE A 303 -12.70 0.48 -22.52
N PRO A 304 -13.04 -0.09 -21.35
CA PRO A 304 -12.31 0.19 -20.13
C PRO A 304 -10.92 -0.45 -20.20
N ILE A 305 -9.93 0.25 -19.64
CA ILE A 305 -8.53 -0.19 -19.59
C ILE A 305 -7.94 0.01 -18.21
N THR A 306 -6.95 -0.81 -17.87
CA THR A 306 -6.05 -0.58 -16.73
C THR A 306 -4.71 -0.14 -17.29
N THR A 307 -4.18 0.97 -16.80
CA THR A 307 -2.90 1.52 -17.26
C THR A 307 -1.86 1.46 -16.16
N GLY A 308 -0.58 1.54 -16.54
CA GLY A 308 0.52 1.46 -15.59
C GLY A 308 1.81 2.05 -16.13
N ILE A 309 2.63 2.59 -15.23
CA ILE A 309 4.00 3.06 -15.51
C ILE A 309 5.04 2.25 -14.73
N HIS A 310 4.58 1.28 -13.94
CA HIS A 310 5.40 0.44 -13.10
C HIS A 310 5.73 -0.85 -13.84
N VAL A 311 7.01 -1.12 -13.99
CA VAL A 311 7.54 -2.30 -14.68
C VAL A 311 8.17 -3.22 -13.64
N ARG A 312 7.93 -4.53 -13.76
CA ARG A 312 8.56 -5.52 -12.88
C ARG A 312 10.07 -5.46 -13.06
N SER A 313 10.82 -5.74 -12.01
CA SER A 313 12.28 -5.68 -12.09
C SER A 313 12.94 -6.85 -11.38
N PRO A 314 14.10 -7.32 -11.84
CA PRO A 314 14.78 -8.44 -11.21
C PRO A 314 15.40 -8.05 -9.87
N LEU A 315 15.17 -8.86 -8.83
CA LEU A 315 16.02 -8.87 -7.64
C LEU A 315 17.25 -9.75 -7.87
N SER A 316 17.04 -10.92 -8.47
CA SER A 316 18.11 -11.83 -8.83
C SER A 316 18.81 -11.41 -10.12
N LYS A 317 20.12 -11.18 -10.05
CA LYS A 317 20.96 -10.97 -11.24
C LYS A 317 21.03 -12.20 -12.13
N GLU A 318 20.92 -13.39 -11.55
CA GLU A 318 20.98 -14.66 -12.26
C GLU A 318 19.71 -14.88 -13.07
N GLU A 319 18.54 -14.70 -12.46
CA GLU A 319 17.26 -14.77 -13.17
C GLU A 319 17.10 -13.65 -14.20
N ALA A 320 17.73 -12.48 -13.96
CA ALA A 320 17.74 -11.38 -14.93
C ALA A 320 18.40 -11.71 -16.27
N MET A 321 19.34 -12.65 -16.29
CA MET A 321 20.03 -13.07 -17.51
C MET A 321 19.27 -14.14 -18.30
N LYS A 322 18.21 -14.72 -17.71
CA LYS A 322 17.40 -15.74 -18.36
C LYS A 322 16.30 -15.12 -19.21
N SER A 323 15.91 -15.87 -20.24
CA SER A 323 14.71 -15.58 -21.02
C SER A 323 13.47 -15.59 -20.09
N PRO A 324 12.41 -14.84 -20.42
CA PRO A 324 11.11 -14.94 -19.77
C PRO A 324 10.59 -16.37 -19.55
N GLU A 325 10.85 -17.29 -20.48
CA GLU A 325 10.43 -18.71 -20.41
C GLU A 325 11.24 -19.53 -19.41
N ASP A 326 12.54 -19.25 -19.28
CA ASP A 326 13.46 -20.03 -18.47
C ASP A 326 13.61 -19.49 -17.04
N ARG A 327 13.06 -18.30 -16.75
CA ARG A 327 13.21 -17.66 -15.44
C ARG A 327 12.22 -18.16 -14.41
N GLU A 328 12.67 -18.14 -13.16
CA GLU A 328 11.81 -18.33 -12.00
C GLU A 328 11.17 -16.98 -11.61
N TRP A 329 9.84 -16.92 -11.72
CA TRP A 329 9.06 -15.75 -11.33
C TRP A 329 8.71 -15.78 -9.84
N GLY A 330 8.40 -14.62 -9.27
CA GLY A 330 8.24 -14.44 -7.82
C GLY A 330 9.52 -14.05 -7.10
N LEU A 331 10.58 -13.71 -7.84
CA LEU A 331 11.88 -13.27 -7.35
C LEU A 331 12.17 -11.81 -7.79
N GLU A 332 11.12 -11.01 -7.93
CA GLU A 332 11.19 -9.62 -8.37
C GLU A 332 11.68 -8.69 -7.24
N ASP A 333 12.35 -7.61 -7.64
CA ASP A 333 12.61 -6.45 -6.79
C ASP A 333 11.41 -5.49 -6.89
N LYS A 334 11.46 -4.41 -6.10
CA LYS A 334 10.51 -3.31 -6.22
C LYS A 334 10.38 -2.86 -7.67
N THR A 335 9.13 -2.64 -8.11
CA THR A 335 8.83 -2.17 -9.46
C THR A 335 9.53 -0.84 -9.76
N VAL A 336 9.86 -0.62 -11.02
CA VAL A 336 10.59 0.57 -11.49
C VAL A 336 9.73 1.43 -12.41
N LYS A 337 10.11 2.70 -12.57
CA LYS A 337 9.46 3.68 -13.47
C LYS A 337 10.51 4.45 -14.28
N GLY A 338 10.07 5.28 -15.23
CA GLY A 338 10.98 6.14 -16.01
C GLY A 338 11.87 5.36 -16.97
N GLU A 339 13.09 5.84 -17.19
CA GLU A 339 14.06 5.22 -18.12
C GLU A 339 14.32 3.74 -17.81
N LYS A 340 14.42 3.38 -16.52
CA LYS A 340 14.64 1.99 -16.11
C LYS A 340 13.45 1.09 -16.52
N ALA A 341 12.23 1.62 -16.45
CA ALA A 341 11.03 0.90 -16.93
C ALA A 341 11.06 0.74 -18.46
N SER A 342 11.42 1.80 -19.20
CA SER A 342 11.53 1.75 -20.66
C SER A 342 12.55 0.71 -21.16
N ASN A 343 13.56 0.39 -20.36
CA ASN A 343 14.57 -0.62 -20.71
C ASN A 343 14.17 -2.05 -20.32
N LEU A 344 13.21 -2.23 -19.40
CA LEU A 344 12.88 -3.55 -18.84
C LEU A 344 11.54 -4.10 -19.33
N PHE A 345 10.58 -3.24 -19.72
CA PHE A 345 9.20 -3.68 -19.96
C PHE A 345 9.08 -4.78 -21.03
N MET A 346 9.99 -4.80 -22.00
CA MET A 346 10.00 -5.78 -23.09
C MET A 346 10.11 -7.22 -22.60
N ASP A 347 10.83 -7.47 -21.50
CA ASP A 347 11.09 -8.81 -20.97
C ASP A 347 10.55 -9.02 -19.54
N TRP A 348 9.92 -8.00 -18.95
CA TRP A 348 9.42 -8.04 -17.56
C TRP A 348 7.95 -7.65 -17.44
N GLY A 349 7.41 -6.95 -18.43
CA GLY A 349 6.06 -6.42 -18.42
C GLY A 349 5.77 -5.48 -17.26
N PHE A 350 4.48 -5.16 -17.10
CA PHE A 350 4.01 -4.15 -16.17
C PHE A 350 3.37 -4.77 -14.93
N GLU A 351 3.58 -4.11 -13.79
CA GLU A 351 2.76 -4.32 -12.60
C GLU A 351 1.66 -3.25 -12.59
N PHE A 352 0.46 -3.65 -12.99
CA PHE A 352 -0.70 -2.78 -13.07
C PHE A 352 -1.26 -2.45 -11.68
N GLU A 353 -1.79 -1.23 -11.50
CA GLU A 353 -2.36 -0.74 -10.24
C GLU A 353 -1.38 -0.72 -9.05
N PHE A 354 -0.07 -0.86 -9.27
CA PHE A 354 0.92 -0.69 -8.20
C PHE A 354 0.82 0.72 -7.62
N GLN A 355 0.42 0.81 -6.34
CA GLN A 355 0.12 2.06 -5.62
C GLN A 355 -1.09 2.86 -6.15
N GLY A 356 -1.95 2.24 -6.97
CA GLY A 356 -3.13 2.90 -7.55
C GLY A 356 -2.76 4.18 -8.33
N ALA A 357 -3.44 5.28 -8.03
CA ALA A 357 -3.16 6.59 -8.64
C ALA A 357 -1.80 7.20 -8.20
N GLY A 358 -1.19 6.68 -7.13
CA GLY A 358 0.04 7.18 -6.54
C GLY A 358 -0.07 7.40 -5.03
N PHE A 359 0.98 7.95 -4.42
CA PHE A 359 0.99 8.31 -3.00
C PHE A 359 0.25 9.60 -2.67
N TRP A 360 0.19 10.51 -3.63
CA TRP A 360 -0.32 11.87 -3.47
C TRP A 360 -0.84 12.35 -4.82
N GLY A 361 -1.89 13.17 -4.77
CA GLY A 361 -2.34 13.92 -5.93
C GLY A 361 -3.22 13.13 -6.89
N ASP A 362 -3.62 13.79 -7.97
CA ASP A 362 -4.68 13.32 -8.88
C ASP A 362 -4.18 12.28 -9.91
N GLY A 363 -2.91 11.88 -9.82
CA GLY A 363 -2.28 10.87 -10.68
C GLY A 363 -1.54 11.42 -11.91
N TRP A 364 -1.12 12.70 -11.89
CA TRP A 364 -0.30 13.25 -12.97
C TRP A 364 1.06 12.57 -13.06
N THR A 365 1.43 12.17 -14.28
CA THR A 365 2.72 11.52 -14.53
C THR A 365 3.32 11.90 -15.88
N SER A 366 4.65 11.88 -15.92
CA SER A 366 5.45 11.94 -17.15
C SER A 366 6.36 10.71 -17.16
N SER A 367 6.20 9.87 -18.18
CA SER A 367 6.92 8.60 -18.34
C SER A 367 7.32 8.38 -19.81
N PRO A 368 8.50 7.80 -20.08
CA PRO A 368 8.88 7.36 -21.43
C PRO A 368 8.07 6.17 -21.92
N VAL A 369 7.42 5.42 -21.02
CA VAL A 369 6.66 4.21 -21.34
C VAL A 369 5.36 4.14 -20.54
N TYR A 370 4.28 3.69 -21.19
CA TYR A 370 2.98 3.41 -20.56
C TYR A 370 2.48 2.04 -20.99
N GLY A 371 2.17 1.18 -20.03
CA GLY A 371 1.51 -0.10 -20.25
C GLY A 371 0.00 0.05 -20.19
N ILE A 372 -0.69 -0.76 -20.99
CA ILE A 372 -2.15 -0.75 -21.14
C ILE A 372 -2.63 -2.20 -21.16
N ALA A 373 -3.55 -2.55 -20.26
CA ALA A 373 -4.25 -3.82 -20.22
C ALA A 373 -5.72 -3.62 -20.59
N LYS A 374 -6.25 -4.54 -21.40
CA LYS A 374 -7.65 -4.55 -21.85
C LYS A 374 -8.59 -4.99 -20.71
N GLY A 375 -9.43 -4.08 -20.23
CA GLY A 375 -10.35 -4.33 -19.11
C GLY A 375 -9.92 -3.68 -17.80
N LYS A 376 -10.62 -4.01 -16.71
CA LYS A 376 -10.35 -3.54 -15.35
C LYS A 376 -10.12 -4.72 -14.42
N ARG A 377 -9.40 -4.47 -13.33
CA ARG A 377 -9.23 -5.45 -12.26
C ARG A 377 -10.58 -5.74 -11.60
N GLU A 378 -10.96 -7.02 -11.51
CA GLU A 378 -12.27 -7.42 -10.95
C GLU A 378 -12.29 -7.37 -9.41
N TYR A 379 -11.16 -7.66 -8.76
CA TYR A 379 -11.03 -7.70 -7.31
C TYR A 379 -9.87 -6.83 -6.85
N MET A 380 -9.99 -6.12 -5.73
CA MET A 380 -8.81 -5.53 -5.06
C MET A 380 -7.78 -6.63 -4.77
N GLY A 381 -6.48 -6.28 -4.68
CA GLY A 381 -5.34 -7.20 -4.55
C GLY A 381 -5.59 -8.38 -3.61
N GLY A 382 -5.28 -8.22 -2.33
CA GLY A 382 -5.61 -9.20 -1.28
C GLY A 382 -6.39 -8.55 -0.14
N THR A 383 -7.29 -7.62 -0.47
CA THR A 383 -8.19 -7.01 0.52
C THR A 383 -9.40 -7.92 0.68
N PRO A 384 -9.54 -8.71 1.76
CA PRO A 384 -10.73 -9.53 2.00
C PRO A 384 -11.94 -8.64 2.31
N CYS A 385 -13.14 -9.14 2.00
CA CYS A 385 -14.41 -8.49 2.26
C CYS A 385 -14.95 -8.89 3.63
N GLU A 386 -14.93 -7.95 4.56
CA GLU A 386 -15.42 -8.09 5.94
C GLU A 386 -16.89 -8.52 6.06
N ALA A 387 -17.67 -8.40 5.00
CA ALA A 387 -19.08 -8.76 4.98
C ALA A 387 -19.31 -10.28 4.85
N TYR A 388 -18.29 -11.06 4.46
CA TYR A 388 -18.37 -12.51 4.47
C TYR A 388 -18.05 -13.07 5.86
N PRO A 389 -18.87 -13.98 6.40
CA PRO A 389 -18.62 -14.64 7.68
C PRO A 389 -17.25 -15.32 7.76
N GLU A 390 -16.83 -15.98 6.68
CA GLU A 390 -15.56 -16.70 6.56
C GLU A 390 -14.36 -15.78 6.79
N VAL A 391 -14.46 -14.53 6.33
CA VAL A 391 -13.42 -13.50 6.55
C VAL A 391 -13.37 -13.11 8.02
N GLN A 392 -14.53 -12.88 8.66
CA GLN A 392 -14.58 -12.53 10.08
C GLN A 392 -14.10 -13.69 10.97
N GLU A 393 -14.45 -14.93 10.63
CA GLU A 393 -14.00 -16.14 11.33
C GLU A 393 -12.48 -16.28 11.24
N TYR A 394 -11.90 -16.08 10.06
CA TYR A 394 -10.45 -16.09 9.88
C TYR A 394 -9.74 -15.01 10.71
N TRP A 395 -10.29 -13.79 10.75
CA TRP A 395 -9.74 -12.73 11.59
C TRP A 395 -9.88 -13.01 13.08
N LEU A 396 -11.00 -13.61 13.51
CA LEU A 396 -11.20 -14.00 14.91
C LEU A 396 -10.26 -15.14 15.32
N ASP A 397 -9.99 -16.11 14.45
CA ASP A 397 -8.98 -17.14 14.71
C ASP A 397 -7.61 -16.53 14.97
N GLN A 398 -7.22 -15.49 14.21
CA GLN A 398 -5.98 -14.76 14.48
C GLN A 398 -6.00 -14.06 15.83
N VAL A 399 -7.11 -13.40 16.20
CA VAL A 399 -7.28 -12.75 17.52
C VAL A 399 -7.15 -13.77 18.64
N GLU A 400 -7.83 -14.91 18.53
CA GLU A 400 -7.77 -15.98 19.52
C GLU A 400 -6.37 -16.55 19.65
N ARG A 401 -5.69 -16.82 18.53
CA ARG A 401 -4.33 -17.34 18.51
C ARG A 401 -3.36 -16.38 19.20
N VAL A 402 -3.40 -15.09 18.85
CA VAL A 402 -2.55 -14.06 19.46
C VAL A 402 -2.84 -13.90 20.95
N THR A 403 -4.12 -13.97 21.34
CA THR A 403 -4.53 -13.95 22.75
C THR A 403 -3.96 -15.17 23.50
N LYS A 404 -4.07 -16.38 22.93
CA LYS A 404 -3.54 -17.64 23.48
C LYS A 404 -2.00 -17.65 23.56
N MET A 405 -1.31 -17.00 22.61
CA MET A 405 0.15 -16.85 22.64
C MET A 405 0.62 -16.04 23.86
N GLY A 406 -0.21 -15.12 24.36
CA GLY A 406 0.06 -14.39 25.60
C GLY A 406 0.48 -12.93 25.42
N PHE A 407 0.29 -12.34 24.24
CA PHE A 407 0.45 -10.89 24.04
C PHE A 407 -0.38 -10.09 25.07
N ASP A 408 0.08 -8.89 25.43
CA ASP A 408 -0.58 -8.03 26.43
C ASP A 408 -1.79 -7.29 25.85
N GLY A 409 -1.80 -7.08 24.54
CA GLY A 409 -2.93 -6.53 23.80
C GLY A 409 -2.78 -6.66 22.29
N ILE A 410 -3.87 -6.35 21.59
CA ILE A 410 -3.94 -6.31 20.13
C ILE A 410 -4.30 -4.89 19.68
N ASP A 411 -3.53 -4.38 18.72
CA ASP A 411 -3.76 -3.12 18.02
C ASP A 411 -4.25 -3.40 16.59
N PHE A 412 -5.51 -3.09 16.30
CA PHE A 412 -6.14 -3.32 15.00
C PHE A 412 -5.82 -2.16 14.06
N ARG A 413 -5.12 -2.48 12.97
CA ARG A 413 -4.72 -1.49 11.97
C ARG A 413 -5.46 -1.68 10.65
N LEU A 414 -6.16 -0.62 10.23
CA LEU A 414 -6.83 -0.57 8.93
C LEU A 414 -5.87 -0.43 7.75
N GLN A 415 -4.84 0.42 7.87
CA GLN A 415 -3.92 0.68 6.77
C GLN A 415 -3.11 -0.57 6.41
N ASN A 416 -3.18 -0.97 5.14
CA ASN A 416 -2.63 -2.19 4.54
C ASN A 416 -2.05 -1.88 3.14
N HIS A 417 -1.43 -2.85 2.49
CA HIS A 417 -0.87 -2.76 1.14
C HIS A 417 -1.72 -3.51 0.10
N SER A 418 -2.80 -4.15 0.54
CA SER A 418 -3.67 -4.97 -0.29
C SER A 418 -4.77 -4.17 -1.01
N GLY A 419 -5.00 -2.92 -0.60
CA GLY A 419 -6.03 -2.00 -1.12
C GLY A 419 -5.62 -1.14 -2.32
N MET A 420 -4.50 -1.47 -2.98
CA MET A 420 -3.94 -0.73 -4.12
C MET A 420 -4.83 -0.85 -5.36
N VAL A 421 -5.65 0.17 -5.59
CA VAL A 421 -6.45 0.40 -6.81
C VAL A 421 -6.59 1.89 -7.05
N SER A 422 -6.63 2.30 -8.32
CA SER A 422 -6.75 3.70 -8.73
C SER A 422 -8.20 4.19 -8.72
N ASP A 423 -9.14 3.35 -9.15
CA ASP A 423 -10.57 3.67 -9.29
C ASP A 423 -11.39 3.15 -8.10
N TYR A 424 -10.97 3.48 -6.87
CA TYR A 424 -11.50 2.91 -5.64
C TYR A 424 -13.02 3.05 -5.44
N VAL A 425 -13.65 4.07 -6.03
CA VAL A 425 -15.11 4.28 -5.95
C VAL A 425 -15.93 3.16 -6.62
N ASN A 426 -15.29 2.36 -7.47
CA ASN A 426 -15.93 1.26 -8.18
C ASN A 426 -15.87 -0.06 -7.41
N TYR A 427 -15.40 -0.08 -6.16
CA TYR A 427 -15.24 -1.31 -5.36
C TYR A 427 -16.17 -1.36 -4.14
N GLY A 428 -16.43 -2.58 -3.66
CA GLY A 428 -17.37 -2.85 -2.56
C GLY A 428 -18.70 -3.42 -3.04
N TYR A 429 -18.74 -4.06 -4.21
CA TYR A 429 -19.94 -4.63 -4.81
C TYR A 429 -20.07 -6.15 -4.56
N ASN A 430 -19.52 -6.62 -3.44
CA ASN A 430 -19.74 -7.98 -2.95
C ASN A 430 -21.22 -8.20 -2.64
N GLU A 431 -21.73 -9.41 -2.84
CA GLU A 431 -23.16 -9.73 -2.68
C GLU A 431 -23.74 -9.28 -1.33
N PRO A 432 -23.08 -9.51 -0.17
CA PRO A 432 -23.62 -9.06 1.11
C PRO A 432 -23.75 -7.54 1.20
N ILE A 433 -22.81 -6.79 0.61
CA ILE A 433 -22.83 -5.32 0.61
C ILE A 433 -23.96 -4.80 -0.28
N VAL A 434 -24.12 -5.35 -1.49
CA VAL A 434 -25.21 -5.00 -2.41
C VAL A 434 -26.57 -5.22 -1.74
N LYS A 435 -26.75 -6.38 -1.12
CA LYS A 435 -27.97 -6.72 -0.38
C LYS A 435 -28.23 -5.72 0.76
N ARG A 436 -27.21 -5.44 1.58
CA ARG A 436 -27.31 -4.51 2.71
C ARG A 436 -27.61 -3.08 2.25
N TYR A 437 -27.05 -2.63 1.12
CA TYR A 437 -27.33 -1.33 0.53
C TYR A 437 -28.80 -1.22 0.10
N LYS A 438 -29.31 -2.25 -0.57
CA LYS A 438 -30.71 -2.32 -0.98
C LYS A 438 -31.66 -2.33 0.21
N GLU A 439 -31.32 -3.04 1.27
CA GLU A 439 -32.10 -3.04 2.51
C GLU A 439 -32.12 -1.67 3.21
N LYS A 440 -30.97 -0.98 3.29
CA LYS A 440 -30.83 0.29 4.03
C LYS A 440 -31.37 1.49 3.25
N TYR A 441 -31.24 1.50 1.92
CA TYR A 441 -31.53 2.67 1.09
C TYR A 441 -32.58 2.43 -0.01
N GLY A 442 -33.05 1.19 -0.20
CA GLY A 442 -34.06 0.85 -1.22
C GLY A 442 -33.54 0.86 -2.66
N VAL A 443 -32.22 0.92 -2.86
CA VAL A 443 -31.57 1.05 -4.19
C VAL A 443 -30.76 -0.19 -4.51
N ASP A 444 -30.92 -0.72 -5.72
CA ASP A 444 -30.06 -1.77 -6.27
C ASP A 444 -28.84 -1.14 -6.95
N ILE A 445 -27.67 -1.22 -6.31
CA ILE A 445 -26.45 -0.56 -6.78
C ILE A 445 -25.79 -1.23 -7.99
N LEU A 446 -26.28 -2.40 -8.40
CA LEU A 446 -25.87 -3.00 -9.67
C LEU A 446 -26.51 -2.26 -10.85
N GLU A 447 -27.73 -1.78 -10.69
CA GLU A 447 -28.51 -1.10 -11.74
C GLU A 447 -28.47 0.43 -11.64
N ALA A 448 -28.11 0.97 -10.47
CA ALA A 448 -28.06 2.41 -10.21
C ALA A 448 -26.66 2.89 -9.79
N GLU A 449 -26.47 4.21 -9.81
CA GLU A 449 -25.28 4.84 -9.23
C GLU A 449 -25.31 4.71 -7.70
N ALA A 450 -24.20 4.27 -7.13
CA ALA A 450 -24.04 4.15 -5.69
C ALA A 450 -23.26 5.34 -5.14
N ASP A 451 -23.66 5.80 -3.95
CA ASP A 451 -22.85 6.70 -3.15
C ASP A 451 -21.66 5.92 -2.54
N PRO A 452 -20.40 6.20 -2.92
CA PRO A 452 -19.26 5.43 -2.44
C PRO A 452 -19.06 5.53 -0.93
N LEU A 453 -19.36 6.67 -0.30
CA LEU A 453 -19.23 6.81 1.16
C LEU A 453 -20.23 5.93 1.90
N LYS A 454 -21.45 5.76 1.36
CA LYS A 454 -22.44 4.83 1.94
C LYS A 454 -22.04 3.36 1.78
N ILE A 455 -21.38 3.01 0.67
CA ILE A 455 -20.76 1.67 0.55
C ILE A 455 -19.71 1.49 1.63
N MET A 456 -18.79 2.46 1.79
CA MET A 456 -17.74 2.41 2.82
C MET A 456 -18.32 2.36 4.25
N GLU A 457 -19.45 3.04 4.50
CA GLU A 457 -20.18 2.99 5.78
C GLU A 457 -20.73 1.58 6.06
N ILE A 458 -21.42 0.96 5.10
CA ILE A 458 -21.91 -0.43 5.24
C ILE A 458 -20.76 -1.40 5.51
N ARG A 459 -19.67 -1.25 4.77
CA ARG A 459 -18.44 -2.01 4.99
C ARG A 459 -17.89 -1.81 6.41
N GLY A 460 -17.91 -0.57 6.89
CA GLY A 460 -17.58 -0.24 8.27
C GLY A 460 -18.50 -0.91 9.31
N GLU A 461 -19.80 -1.05 9.06
CA GLU A 461 -20.74 -1.77 9.95
C GLU A 461 -20.30 -3.23 10.15
N TYR A 462 -19.93 -3.93 9.07
CA TYR A 462 -19.44 -5.30 9.14
C TYR A 462 -18.09 -5.40 9.88
N PHE A 463 -17.18 -4.47 9.62
CA PHE A 463 -15.91 -4.41 10.37
C PHE A 463 -16.14 -4.12 11.86
N MET A 464 -17.09 -3.25 12.21
CA MET A 464 -17.45 -2.99 13.61
C MET A 464 -18.00 -4.24 14.30
N SER A 465 -18.82 -5.05 13.62
CA SER A 465 -19.26 -6.36 14.13
C SER A 465 -18.08 -7.29 14.44
N PHE A 466 -17.04 -7.29 13.60
CA PHE A 466 -15.81 -8.02 13.91
C PHE A 466 -15.10 -7.44 15.14
N LEU A 467 -14.94 -6.12 15.22
CA LEU A 467 -14.28 -5.46 16.37
C LEU A 467 -14.99 -5.73 17.70
N GLU A 468 -16.33 -5.80 17.71
CA GLU A 468 -17.11 -6.16 18.90
C GLU A 468 -16.76 -7.56 19.38
N LYS A 469 -16.79 -8.55 18.48
CA LYS A 469 -16.42 -9.94 18.80
C LYS A 469 -14.96 -10.05 19.26
N ALA A 470 -14.06 -9.29 18.64
CA ALA A 470 -12.65 -9.26 19.01
C ALA A 470 -12.43 -8.63 20.40
N ALA A 471 -13.16 -7.56 20.72
CA ALA A 471 -13.15 -6.94 22.05
C ALA A 471 -13.61 -7.94 23.12
N ASP A 472 -14.69 -8.66 22.87
CA ASP A 472 -15.20 -9.68 23.78
C ASP A 472 -14.15 -10.75 24.09
N VAL A 473 -13.46 -11.28 23.06
CA VAL A 473 -12.38 -12.28 23.22
C VAL A 473 -11.22 -11.72 24.06
N LEU A 474 -10.79 -10.50 23.78
CA LEU A 474 -9.66 -9.86 24.44
C LEU A 474 -9.98 -9.56 25.91
N HIS A 475 -11.11 -8.89 26.17
CA HIS A 475 -11.51 -8.49 27.51
C HIS A 475 -11.84 -9.68 28.39
N ALA A 476 -12.48 -10.73 27.85
CA ALA A 476 -12.70 -11.99 28.58
C ALA A 476 -11.39 -12.66 29.01
N SER A 477 -10.31 -12.43 28.25
CA SER A 477 -8.96 -12.95 28.55
C SER A 477 -8.11 -11.97 29.36
N GLY A 478 -8.67 -10.85 29.80
CA GLY A 478 -7.94 -9.78 30.51
C GLY A 478 -6.88 -9.07 29.67
N LYS A 479 -6.97 -9.16 28.34
CA LYS A 479 -6.08 -8.50 27.38
C LYS A 479 -6.69 -7.20 26.90
N LYS A 480 -5.85 -6.33 26.36
CA LYS A 480 -6.25 -5.00 25.90
C LYS A 480 -6.49 -4.94 24.40
N MET A 481 -7.35 -4.02 24.01
CA MET A 481 -7.64 -3.67 22.63
C MET A 481 -7.20 -2.24 22.31
N GLN A 482 -6.61 -2.07 21.14
CA GLN A 482 -6.28 -0.77 20.55
C GLN A 482 -6.74 -0.74 19.09
N VAL A 483 -7.08 0.44 18.57
CA VAL A 483 -7.56 0.60 17.19
C VAL A 483 -6.92 1.81 16.52
N HIS A 484 -6.56 1.67 15.24
CA HIS A 484 -6.05 2.76 14.42
C HIS A 484 -7.20 3.59 13.87
N LEU A 485 -7.16 4.89 14.15
CA LEU A 485 -8.06 5.90 13.63
C LEU A 485 -7.27 7.00 12.88
N ARG A 486 -8.00 7.77 12.09
CA ARG A 486 -7.53 8.81 11.15
C ARG A 486 -8.58 9.91 11.03
N GLN A 487 -8.20 11.08 10.53
CA GLN A 487 -9.11 12.22 10.27
C GLN A 487 -10.37 11.80 9.51
N ALA A 488 -10.20 11.01 8.45
CA ALA A 488 -11.31 10.65 7.58
C ALA A 488 -12.40 9.79 8.25
N HIS A 489 -12.21 9.32 9.48
CA HIS A 489 -13.30 8.68 10.22
C HIS A 489 -14.23 9.71 10.86
N GLU A 490 -13.75 10.89 11.26
CA GLU A 490 -14.61 11.97 11.77
C GLU A 490 -15.18 12.83 10.64
N GLU A 491 -14.39 13.06 9.58
CA GLU A 491 -14.75 13.93 8.45
C GLU A 491 -14.30 13.32 7.11
N PRO A 492 -14.96 12.27 6.59
CA PRO A 492 -14.55 11.59 5.36
C PRO A 492 -14.75 12.45 4.11
N LEU A 493 -13.76 12.44 3.22
CA LEU A 493 -13.85 12.98 1.87
C LEU A 493 -13.59 11.88 0.83
N LEU A 494 -14.23 11.99 -0.34
CA LEU A 494 -13.89 11.18 -1.51
C LEU A 494 -12.62 11.75 -2.14
N SER A 495 -11.48 11.36 -1.58
CA SER A 495 -10.17 11.71 -2.06
C SER A 495 -9.19 10.57 -1.79
N ASP A 496 -8.17 10.47 -2.62
CA ASP A 496 -7.02 9.61 -2.46
C ASP A 496 -5.87 10.26 -1.67
N ASP A 497 -6.11 11.45 -1.10
CA ASP A 497 -5.20 12.11 -0.17
C ASP A 497 -4.83 11.19 0.99
N PHE A 498 -3.61 11.33 1.52
CA PHE A 498 -3.04 10.37 2.45
C PHE A 498 -3.93 10.02 3.66
N ASN A 499 -4.62 10.99 4.27
CA ASN A 499 -5.46 10.75 5.45
C ASN A 499 -6.89 10.31 5.13
N GLU A 500 -7.24 10.25 3.84
CA GLU A 500 -8.58 9.93 3.35
C GLU A 500 -8.79 8.45 3.09
N LEU A 501 -10.07 8.07 2.97
CA LEU A 501 -10.46 6.68 2.79
C LEU A 501 -10.08 6.14 1.42
N GLY A 502 -9.98 7.00 0.40
CA GLY A 502 -9.57 6.64 -0.96
C GLY A 502 -8.07 6.33 -1.09
N PHE A 503 -7.24 6.74 -0.12
CA PHE A 503 -5.79 6.53 -0.14
C PHE A 503 -5.43 5.08 -0.46
N TRP A 504 -4.41 4.85 -1.30
CA TRP A 504 -4.08 3.52 -1.82
C TRP A 504 -3.86 2.46 -0.73
N ALA A 505 -3.38 2.86 0.45
CA ALA A 505 -3.11 1.96 1.56
C ALA A 505 -4.31 1.76 2.50
N MET A 506 -5.49 2.28 2.15
CA MET A 506 -6.72 2.14 2.93
C MET A 506 -7.65 1.09 2.33
N PRO A 507 -8.34 0.29 3.17
CA PRO A 507 -9.25 -0.75 2.71
C PRO A 507 -10.59 -0.20 2.20
N LYS A 508 -10.77 1.13 2.16
CA LYS A 508 -12.01 1.82 1.75
C LYS A 508 -13.19 1.48 2.68
N VAL A 509 -13.03 1.71 3.98
CA VAL A 509 -14.07 1.47 5.01
C VAL A 509 -14.24 2.69 5.90
N LEU A 510 -15.48 3.03 6.24
CA LEU A 510 -15.83 4.13 7.14
C LEU A 510 -16.50 3.54 8.39
N ILE A 511 -15.76 3.49 9.49
CA ILE A 511 -16.23 2.91 10.75
C ILE A 511 -16.85 3.95 11.67
N ASP A 512 -17.76 3.53 12.56
CA ASP A 512 -18.19 4.34 13.70
C ASP A 512 -17.03 4.46 14.69
N TRP A 513 -16.27 5.55 14.56
CA TRP A 513 -15.09 5.78 15.35
C TRP A 513 -15.38 6.00 16.85
N LYS A 514 -16.57 6.49 17.22
CA LYS A 514 -16.93 6.66 18.63
C LYS A 514 -17.13 5.30 19.26
N LYS A 515 -17.90 4.44 18.59
CA LYS A 515 -18.10 3.06 19.03
C LYS A 515 -16.77 2.28 19.07
N ALA A 516 -15.90 2.48 18.08
CA ALA A 516 -14.56 1.88 18.08
C ALA A 516 -13.72 2.35 19.28
N ILE A 517 -13.77 3.64 19.63
CA ILE A 517 -13.13 4.14 20.85
C ILE A 517 -13.76 3.51 22.07
N ASP A 518 -15.09 3.41 22.16
CA ASP A 518 -15.79 2.86 23.33
C ASP A 518 -15.37 1.39 23.61
N LEU A 519 -15.17 0.60 22.55
CA LEU A 519 -14.66 -0.78 22.63
C LEU A 519 -13.17 -0.87 23.01
N ALA A 520 -12.34 0.09 22.58
CA ALA A 520 -10.89 0.02 22.78
C ALA A 520 -10.45 0.50 24.17
N ASP A 521 -9.30 0.01 24.64
CA ASP A 521 -8.62 0.49 25.85
C ASP A 521 -7.67 1.66 25.56
N GLU A 522 -7.05 1.64 24.38
CA GLU A 522 -6.13 2.67 23.88
C GLU A 522 -6.44 2.97 22.40
N VAL A 523 -6.01 4.10 21.86
CA VAL A 523 -6.28 4.50 20.47
C VAL A 523 -4.98 4.87 19.78
N THR A 524 -4.75 4.40 18.55
CA THR A 524 -3.66 4.90 17.69
C THR A 524 -4.21 5.89 16.69
N LEU A 525 -3.63 7.08 16.63
CA LEU A 525 -3.83 8.01 15.52
C LEU A 525 -2.76 7.82 14.48
N LYS A 526 -3.19 7.42 13.30
CA LYS A 526 -2.35 7.38 12.12
C LYS A 526 -2.28 8.78 11.52
N HIS A 527 -1.52 9.63 12.20
CA HIS A 527 -1.30 11.02 11.86
C HIS A 527 0.05 11.16 11.19
N TYR A 528 0.08 10.95 9.87
CA TYR A 528 1.31 10.85 9.12
C TYR A 528 1.37 11.91 8.03
N TYR A 529 2.38 12.77 8.16
CA TYR A 529 2.81 13.74 7.15
C TYR A 529 4.33 13.89 7.20
N ASN A 530 5.07 12.77 7.22
CA ASN A 530 6.54 12.74 7.23
C ASN A 530 7.19 13.66 8.29
N GLY A 531 6.82 13.47 9.56
CA GLY A 531 7.36 14.29 10.65
C GLY A 531 6.66 15.63 10.86
N ASP A 532 5.49 15.86 10.23
CA ASP A 532 4.64 17.03 10.53
C ASP A 532 3.44 16.63 11.39
N TYR A 533 3.46 16.99 12.68
CA TYR A 533 2.32 16.78 13.59
C TYR A 533 1.42 18.01 13.57
N GLN A 534 0.16 17.84 13.18
CA GLN A 534 -0.88 18.88 13.15
C GLN A 534 -1.88 18.72 14.33
N PRO A 535 -1.76 19.52 15.41
CA PRO A 535 -2.54 19.31 16.64
C PRO A 535 -4.06 19.37 16.48
N LEU A 536 -4.59 19.94 15.40
CA LEU A 536 -6.03 19.99 15.12
C LEU A 536 -6.53 18.85 14.23
N MET A 537 -5.64 18.03 13.69
CA MET A 537 -6.05 16.85 12.94
C MET A 537 -6.52 15.75 13.90
N ALA A 538 -7.68 15.17 13.61
CA ALA A 538 -8.43 14.20 14.38
C ALA A 538 -8.82 14.76 15.76
N ASP A 539 -9.26 16.03 15.80
CA ASP A 539 -9.50 16.75 17.05
C ASP A 539 -10.61 16.10 17.87
N SER A 540 -11.72 15.72 17.22
CA SER A 540 -12.86 15.11 17.89
C SER A 540 -12.52 13.73 18.41
N ILE A 541 -11.78 12.94 17.62
CA ILE A 541 -11.26 11.63 18.02
C ILE A 541 -10.34 11.74 19.25
N LYS A 542 -9.36 12.66 19.23
CA LYS A 542 -8.44 12.90 20.37
C LYS A 542 -9.20 13.32 21.61
N THR A 543 -10.09 14.30 21.46
CA THR A 543 -10.83 14.88 22.57
C THR A 543 -11.77 13.84 23.20
N TYR A 544 -12.46 13.05 22.38
CA TYR A 544 -13.36 11.99 22.87
C TYR A 544 -12.60 10.89 23.62
N ALA A 545 -11.50 10.37 23.06
CA ALA A 545 -10.65 9.37 23.73
C ALA A 545 -10.10 9.90 25.07
N ASN A 546 -9.59 11.14 25.08
CA ASN A 546 -9.04 11.75 26.29
C ASN A 546 -10.12 12.00 27.36
N ASN A 547 -11.33 12.39 26.99
CA ASN A 547 -12.46 12.56 27.93
C ASN A 547 -12.85 11.24 28.61
N GLN A 548 -12.65 10.11 27.92
CA GLN A 548 -12.81 8.77 28.47
C GLN A 548 -11.57 8.26 29.21
N ARG A 549 -10.53 9.09 29.37
CA ARG A 549 -9.25 8.73 29.99
C ARG A 549 -8.51 7.60 29.26
N LYS A 550 -8.78 7.43 27.96
CA LYS A 550 -8.09 6.46 27.11
C LYS A 550 -6.82 7.08 26.55
N ARG A 551 -5.75 6.29 26.48
CA ARG A 551 -4.47 6.77 25.96
C ARG A 551 -4.54 6.91 24.44
N VAL A 552 -4.14 8.07 23.92
CA VAL A 552 -3.95 8.30 22.49
C VAL A 552 -2.47 8.17 22.13
N TRP A 553 -2.16 7.31 21.16
CA TRP A 553 -0.84 7.17 20.56
C TRP A 553 -0.78 7.89 19.23
N VAL A 554 0.33 8.58 18.95
CA VAL A 554 0.59 9.16 17.63
C VAL A 554 1.62 8.31 16.91
N HIS A 555 1.27 7.91 15.69
CA HIS A 555 2.15 7.11 14.86
C HIS A 555 3.26 7.95 14.21
N ASN A 556 4.51 7.57 14.39
CA ASN A 556 5.68 8.23 13.82
C ASN A 556 6.42 7.28 12.86
N TYR A 557 6.58 7.64 11.59
CA TYR A 557 7.37 6.83 10.64
C TYR A 557 8.83 7.24 10.72
N PHE A 558 9.65 6.37 11.29
CA PHE A 558 11.00 6.71 11.66
C PHE A 558 11.99 6.64 10.46
N THR A 559 11.72 5.78 9.49
CA THR A 559 12.56 5.46 8.32
C THR A 559 12.35 6.34 7.09
N GLN A 560 11.20 7.00 6.97
CA GLN A 560 10.77 7.66 5.73
C GLN A 560 11.06 9.17 5.71
N GLY A 561 11.93 9.64 6.60
CA GLY A 561 12.37 11.04 6.71
C GLY A 561 11.79 11.74 7.94
N ASP A 562 12.61 12.61 8.56
CA ASP A 562 12.28 13.66 9.55
C ASP A 562 11.43 13.24 10.78
N GLY A 563 11.15 11.95 11.00
CA GLY A 563 10.35 11.46 12.12
C GLY A 563 10.95 11.74 13.51
N VAL A 564 12.19 12.19 13.56
CA VAL A 564 12.92 12.52 14.79
C VAL A 564 13.20 14.02 14.87
N GLU A 565 12.49 14.85 14.12
CA GLU A 565 12.67 16.29 14.21
C GLU A 565 12.19 16.84 15.55
N TYR A 566 12.90 17.85 16.03
CA TYR A 566 12.57 18.52 17.27
C TYR A 566 11.15 19.11 17.23
N ASP A 567 10.76 19.72 16.12
CA ASP A 567 9.45 20.38 16.00
C ASP A 567 8.30 19.37 16.10
N PHE A 568 8.42 18.21 15.42
CA PHE A 568 7.45 17.11 15.50
C PHE A 568 7.19 16.67 16.95
N LEU A 569 8.28 16.36 17.67
CA LEU A 569 8.18 15.88 19.04
C LEU A 569 7.77 17.00 19.99
N SER A 570 8.23 18.24 19.77
CA SER A 570 7.83 19.43 20.54
C SER A 570 6.33 19.70 20.45
N ASP A 571 5.74 19.55 19.27
CA ASP A 571 4.30 19.79 19.10
C ASP A 571 3.46 18.66 19.70
N ILE A 572 3.95 17.41 19.70
CA ILE A 572 3.32 16.31 20.45
C ILE A 572 3.43 16.52 21.96
N GLU A 573 4.57 17.01 22.47
CA GLU A 573 4.74 17.33 23.90
C GLU A 573 3.71 18.37 24.38
N LYS A 574 3.35 19.34 23.53
CA LYS A 574 2.36 20.38 23.83
C LYS A 574 0.92 19.85 23.82
N ASP A 575 0.63 18.79 23.07
CA ASP A 575 -0.73 18.22 23.00
C ASP A 575 -1.00 17.33 24.22
N LYS A 576 -1.77 17.85 25.17
CA LYS A 576 -2.12 17.16 26.41
C LYS A 576 -2.99 15.91 26.21
N ARG A 577 -3.63 15.75 25.05
CA ARG A 577 -4.50 14.61 24.76
C ARG A 577 -3.74 13.37 24.29
N VAL A 578 -2.51 13.57 23.80
CA VAL A 578 -1.63 12.47 23.38
C VAL A 578 -0.93 11.90 24.61
N GLY A 579 -0.86 10.58 24.74
CA GLY A 579 -0.16 9.90 25.84
C GLY A 579 1.07 9.10 25.41
N GLY A 580 1.29 8.92 24.10
CA GLY A 580 2.48 8.23 23.62
C GLY A 580 2.72 8.35 22.11
N ILE A 581 3.87 7.84 21.68
CA ILE A 581 4.36 7.87 20.31
C ILE A 581 4.78 6.44 19.91
N LEU A 582 4.32 5.99 18.76
CA LEU A 582 4.73 4.71 18.17
C LEU A 582 5.83 4.97 17.13
N LEU A 583 7.05 4.50 17.41
CA LEU A 583 8.20 4.63 16.51
C LEU A 583 8.16 3.49 15.50
N TYR A 584 7.61 3.77 14.33
CA TYR A 584 7.30 2.77 13.31
C TYR A 584 8.40 2.55 12.30
N GLU A 585 8.51 1.29 11.83
CA GLU A 585 9.57 0.79 10.97
C GLU A 585 10.94 0.96 11.64
N VAL A 586 11.19 0.24 12.74
CA VAL A 586 12.53 0.29 13.38
C VAL A 586 13.63 -0.35 12.54
N ASN A 587 13.31 -1.20 11.55
CA ASN A 587 14.24 -1.63 10.51
C ASN A 587 14.72 -0.43 9.70
N ARG A 588 16.03 -0.28 9.49
CA ARG A 588 16.73 0.93 9.00
C ARG A 588 16.54 2.17 9.87
N GLY A 589 15.54 2.20 10.74
CA GLY A 589 15.32 3.24 11.72
C GLY A 589 16.34 3.18 12.85
N LEU A 590 16.17 2.23 13.76
CA LEU A 590 17.08 2.00 14.89
C LEU A 590 18.09 0.88 14.62
N LEU A 591 17.77 -0.02 13.70
CA LEU A 591 18.50 -1.27 13.49
C LEU A 591 18.67 -1.55 12.00
N TYR A 592 19.77 -2.19 11.62
CA TYR A 592 19.97 -2.75 10.29
C TYR A 592 19.93 -4.28 10.35
N THR A 593 19.19 -4.87 9.41
CA THR A 593 18.83 -6.29 9.39
C THR A 593 19.55 -7.08 8.31
N GLY A 594 20.53 -6.50 7.62
CA GLY A 594 21.30 -7.14 6.56
C GLY A 594 20.74 -6.98 5.16
N PHE A 595 19.42 -6.84 5.01
CA PHE A 595 18.80 -6.73 3.69
C PHE A 595 18.15 -5.35 3.47
N PRO A 596 18.17 -4.81 2.24
CA PRO A 596 18.95 -5.21 1.06
C PRO A 596 20.39 -4.65 1.03
N ASP A 597 20.82 -3.90 2.04
CA ASP A 597 22.04 -3.08 1.93
C ASP A 597 23.31 -3.74 2.51
N ASP A 598 23.25 -5.01 2.92
CA ASP A 598 24.33 -5.75 3.63
C ASP A 598 24.81 -5.08 4.93
N LYS A 599 23.99 -4.18 5.50
CA LYS A 599 24.27 -3.50 6.77
C LYS A 599 23.63 -4.24 7.93
N TRP A 600 24.38 -4.41 9.03
CA TRP A 600 23.92 -5.10 10.23
C TRP A 600 24.18 -4.26 11.48
N GLY A 601 23.35 -4.45 12.50
CA GLY A 601 23.56 -3.83 13.81
C GLY A 601 22.71 -2.59 14.03
N GLN A 602 23.29 -1.54 14.60
CA GLN A 602 22.55 -0.36 15.08
C GLN A 602 22.66 0.79 14.06
N ASN A 603 21.60 1.58 13.95
CA ASN A 603 21.67 2.86 13.24
C ASN A 603 22.04 3.98 14.22
N GLU A 604 23.33 4.05 14.58
CA GLU A 604 23.86 5.00 15.57
C GLU A 604 23.50 6.46 15.26
N ALA A 605 23.49 6.85 13.98
CA ALA A 605 23.15 8.21 13.57
C ALA A 605 21.73 8.60 14.00
N ASN A 606 20.75 7.73 13.74
CA ASN A 606 19.37 7.98 14.12
C ASN A 606 19.15 7.89 15.63
N ILE A 607 19.85 6.97 16.31
CA ILE A 607 19.77 6.83 17.77
C ILE A 607 20.31 8.11 18.45
N ASN A 608 21.47 8.60 18.02
CA ASN A 608 22.07 9.82 18.54
C ASN A 608 21.15 11.02 18.28
N LYS A 609 20.57 11.14 17.08
CA LYS A 609 19.59 12.19 16.76
C LYS A 609 18.37 12.14 17.69
N LEU A 610 17.80 10.96 17.91
CA LEU A 610 16.67 10.78 18.84
C LEU A 610 17.06 11.18 20.27
N GLN A 611 18.24 10.77 20.72
CA GLN A 611 18.73 11.11 22.04
C GLN A 611 18.93 12.63 22.20
N GLU A 612 19.56 13.29 21.25
CA GLU A 612 19.78 14.75 21.25
C GLU A 612 18.46 15.52 21.30
N VAL A 613 17.47 15.10 20.50
CA VAL A 613 16.17 15.76 20.45
C VAL A 613 15.43 15.59 21.78
N LEU A 614 15.41 14.39 22.35
CA LEU A 614 14.77 14.16 23.65
C LEU A 614 15.47 14.91 24.80
N GLN A 615 16.81 15.03 24.75
CA GLN A 615 17.57 15.84 25.71
C GLN A 615 17.21 17.32 25.59
N LYS A 616 17.14 17.84 24.35
CA LYS A 616 16.75 19.23 24.09
C LYS A 616 15.33 19.52 24.60
N LEU A 617 14.36 18.66 24.31
CA LEU A 617 12.99 18.77 24.83
C LEU A 617 12.93 18.76 26.37
N SER A 618 13.86 18.04 27.02
CA SER A 618 13.98 18.01 28.47
C SER A 618 14.58 19.31 29.05
N ALA A 619 15.47 19.97 28.28
CA ALA A 619 16.18 21.19 28.68
C ALA A 619 15.38 22.47 28.47
N ASP A 620 14.60 22.56 27.39
CA ASP A 620 13.77 23.74 27.09
C ASP A 620 12.67 23.89 28.16
N ARG A 621 12.79 24.93 28.99
CA ARG A 621 11.90 25.28 30.11
C ARG A 621 11.33 26.67 29.94
#